data_AF-A0A7J6SQR6-F1
#
_entry.id   AF-A0A7J6SQR6-F1
#
_cell.length_a   1.000
_cell.length_b   1.000
_cell.length_c   1.000
_cell.angle_alpha   90.00
_cell.angle_beta   90.00
_cell.angle_gamma   90.00
#
_symmetry.space_group_name_H-M   'P 1'
#
loop_
_entity.id
_entity.type
_entity.pdbx_description
1 polymer ?
#
loop_
_entity_poly.entity_id
_entity_poly.type
_entity_poly.pdbx_seq_one_letter_code
_entity_poly.pdbx_strand_id
1 'polypeptide(L)'
;MTDPTLSPATPANGRRSEGSGSVKLEGSSSPKSTSSNQQRQQAEKKAAGESFVRRMMRMFDHWPEKQQAVALVAGELSDDAVEQKTLAMQQWLLGGELPETIMVIFGGDEKKRSLWILSDQRRVDMLERLLTGVPLDGKFTIQYEVLNGNNDTAVYDKVFSTAKTMAGDRKCQVGLLKKERHVGKMAKGFTKYCSSTETMAHDCIANATATVSSWLVVKDAEEVENMKRSAVFSTLLMKQVMVRDVESVIENDTKKTHEAICDTVESAAENKDMLARWAKKFPYLGEGKAVDVMYTLIQSGKEFKLRPDVQPNQEALDFSCIVASVGAKYREYSTNITRTLIVDPTKHQRAYYNLCLSTMDTIIKSGKEATVVMAIGGGG
;
A
#
# COMPACT_ATOMS: atom_id res chain seq x y z
N MET A 1 11.57 -71.50 31.99
CA MET A 1 12.80 -72.30 31.78
C MET A 1 13.94 -71.29 31.70
N THR A 2 14.46 -70.84 32.84
CA THR A 2 15.72 -71.33 33.50
C THR A 2 16.90 -71.17 32.54
N ASP A 3 17.86 -70.26 32.73
CA ASP A 3 18.85 -70.22 33.84
C ASP A 3 19.67 -68.89 33.82
N PRO A 4 20.56 -68.59 34.81
CA PRO A 4 20.72 -67.27 35.44
C PRO A 4 22.22 -66.86 35.57
N THR A 5 22.52 -65.98 36.54
CA THR A 5 23.84 -65.70 37.17
C THR A 5 24.76 -64.73 36.40
N LEU A 6 25.27 -63.66 37.01
CA LEU A 6 26.10 -63.67 38.22
C LEU A 6 25.83 -62.51 39.22
N SER A 7 26.04 -62.88 40.48
CA SER A 7 25.75 -62.21 41.74
C SER A 7 26.61 -61.00 42.12
N PRO A 8 26.18 -60.23 43.14
CA PRO A 8 26.80 -59.00 43.65
C PRO A 8 27.64 -59.24 44.92
N ALA A 9 28.38 -58.21 45.36
CA ALA A 9 28.93 -58.11 46.71
C ALA A 9 28.47 -56.81 47.40
N THR A 10 28.05 -57.00 48.65
CA THR A 10 27.21 -56.21 49.55
C THR A 10 28.00 -55.15 50.35
N PRO A 11 27.32 -54.14 50.96
CA PRO A 11 27.95 -52.92 51.50
C PRO A 11 28.13 -52.94 53.02
N ALA A 12 28.83 -51.93 53.55
CA ALA A 12 28.87 -51.61 54.97
C ALA A 12 28.36 -50.19 55.25
N ASN A 13 27.41 -50.12 56.18
CA ASN A 13 26.69 -48.96 56.72
C ASN A 13 27.54 -48.11 57.67
N GLY A 14 27.23 -46.81 57.82
CA GLY A 14 27.83 -45.99 58.89
C GLY A 14 27.42 -44.51 59.03
N ARG A 15 26.14 -44.24 59.31
CA ARG A 15 25.52 -43.12 60.09
C ARG A 15 26.11 -41.67 60.12
N ARG A 16 25.23 -40.74 59.69
CA ARG A 16 24.73 -39.45 60.29
C ARG A 16 25.70 -38.41 60.91
N SER A 17 25.64 -37.17 60.41
CA SER A 17 24.98 -36.01 61.07
C SER A 17 25.09 -34.71 60.23
N GLU A 18 24.32 -33.70 60.62
CA GLU A 18 23.76 -32.57 59.87
C GLU A 18 24.72 -31.40 59.53
N GLY A 19 24.34 -30.56 58.56
CA GLY A 19 24.69 -29.12 58.56
C GLY A 19 25.05 -28.44 57.23
N SER A 20 24.08 -27.71 56.65
CA SER A 20 24.19 -26.44 55.90
C SER A 20 25.12 -26.30 54.67
N GLY A 21 24.54 -25.86 53.53
CA GLY A 21 25.27 -25.11 52.50
C GLY A 21 24.77 -25.30 51.06
N SER A 22 24.12 -24.27 50.52
CA SER A 22 24.01 -23.77 49.12
C SER A 22 24.76 -24.56 48.02
N VAL A 23 24.22 -24.82 46.82
CA VAL A 23 23.98 -23.83 45.74
C VAL A 23 23.00 -24.43 44.70
N LYS A 24 21.93 -23.71 44.36
CA LYS A 24 21.14 -23.92 43.14
C LYS A 24 21.87 -23.28 41.96
N LEU A 25 22.13 -24.07 40.92
CA LEU A 25 22.54 -23.57 39.60
C LEU A 25 21.31 -22.92 38.93
N GLU A 26 21.26 -21.58 38.94
CA GLU A 26 20.36 -20.82 38.09
C GLU A 26 20.87 -20.87 36.64
N GLY A 27 20.05 -21.44 35.75
CA GLY A 27 20.22 -21.30 34.32
C GLY A 27 19.96 -19.85 33.91
N SER A 28 20.99 -19.16 33.46
CA SER A 28 20.90 -17.81 32.89
C SER A 28 20.07 -17.85 31.60
N SER A 29 18.81 -17.44 31.67
CA SER A 29 18.11 -16.95 30.49
C SER A 29 18.72 -15.60 30.10
N SER A 30 19.29 -15.52 28.90
CA SER A 30 20.01 -14.35 28.42
C SER A 30 19.06 -13.16 28.18
N PRO A 31 19.20 -12.00 28.87
CA PRO A 31 18.32 -10.83 28.71
C PRO A 31 18.53 -10.03 27.40
N LYS A 32 19.50 -10.42 26.57
CA LYS A 32 19.99 -9.60 25.45
C LYS A 32 19.06 -9.56 24.23
N SER A 33 18.26 -10.59 23.98
CA SER A 33 17.39 -10.67 22.78
C SER A 33 16.10 -9.86 22.92
N THR A 34 15.54 -9.74 24.13
CA THR A 34 14.32 -8.96 24.38
C THR A 34 14.60 -7.45 24.38
N SER A 35 15.75 -7.04 24.94
CA SER A 35 16.18 -5.63 24.97
C SER A 35 16.51 -5.08 23.58
N SER A 36 17.19 -5.87 22.72
CA SER A 36 17.50 -5.45 21.34
C SER A 36 16.26 -5.31 20.46
N ASN A 37 15.28 -6.21 20.62
CA ASN A 37 14.00 -6.12 19.90
C ASN A 37 13.16 -4.92 20.35
N GLN A 38 13.12 -4.62 21.65
CA GLN A 38 12.42 -3.43 22.17
C GLN A 38 13.08 -2.14 21.69
N GLN A 39 14.42 -2.06 21.72
CA GLN A 39 15.17 -0.91 21.19
C GLN A 39 14.92 -0.71 19.69
N ARG A 40 14.88 -1.79 18.92
CA ARG A 40 14.59 -1.74 17.48
C ARG A 40 13.16 -1.26 17.20
N GLN A 41 12.16 -1.80 17.90
CA GLN A 41 10.76 -1.37 17.77
C GLN A 41 10.59 0.10 18.16
N GLN A 42 11.29 0.56 19.20
CA GLN A 42 11.25 1.96 19.61
C GLN A 42 11.91 2.88 18.58
N ALA A 43 13.02 2.46 17.97
CA ALA A 43 13.66 3.19 16.88
C ALA A 43 12.78 3.26 15.62
N GLU A 44 12.13 2.15 15.26
CA GLU A 44 11.18 2.08 14.14
C GLU A 44 9.97 3.00 14.40
N LYS A 45 9.39 2.98 15.61
CA LYS A 45 8.30 3.89 15.99
C LYS A 45 8.73 5.36 15.90
N LYS A 46 9.95 5.69 16.36
CA LYS A 46 10.50 7.04 16.28
C LYS A 46 10.67 7.49 14.83
N ALA A 47 11.26 6.66 13.98
CA ALA A 47 11.46 6.96 12.56
C ALA A 47 10.12 7.15 11.83
N ALA A 48 9.11 6.32 12.14
CA ALA A 48 7.76 6.48 11.61
C ALA A 48 7.13 7.81 12.03
N GLY A 49 7.27 8.20 13.30
CA GLY A 49 6.81 9.50 13.80
C GLY A 49 7.49 10.69 13.11
N GLU A 50 8.79 10.63 12.90
CA GLU A 50 9.55 11.66 12.16
C GLU A 50 9.10 11.75 10.69
N SER A 51 8.84 10.61 10.04
CA SER A 51 8.32 10.55 8.68
C SER A 51 6.92 11.16 8.58
N PHE A 52 6.02 10.83 9.50
CA PHE A 52 4.68 11.41 9.60
C PHE A 52 4.74 12.94 9.73
N VAL A 53 5.54 13.47 10.67
CA VAL A 53 5.68 14.92 10.86
C VAL A 53 6.25 15.60 9.61
N ARG A 54 7.27 15.00 8.98
CA ARG A 54 7.87 15.52 7.75
C ARG A 54 6.88 15.58 6.59
N ARG A 55 6.01 14.57 6.44
CA ARG A 55 4.98 14.52 5.39
C ARG A 55 3.86 15.53 5.64
N MET A 56 3.39 15.66 6.89
CA MET A 56 2.42 16.69 7.31
C MET A 56 2.96 18.11 7.06
N MET A 57 4.13 18.41 7.63
CA MET A 57 5.21 19.19 7.01
C MET A 57 4.96 19.75 5.62
N ARG A 58 5.37 18.91 4.68
CA ARG A 58 5.36 19.17 3.26
C ARG A 58 3.97 19.50 2.72
N MET A 59 2.90 18.89 3.25
CA MET A 59 1.54 19.23 2.86
C MET A 59 1.16 20.66 3.25
N PHE A 60 1.48 21.06 4.49
CA PHE A 60 1.18 22.40 4.97
C PHE A 60 1.97 23.47 4.23
N ASP A 61 3.23 23.21 3.90
CA ASP A 61 4.07 24.15 3.17
C ASP A 61 3.63 24.33 1.70
N HIS A 62 2.85 23.38 1.17
CA HIS A 62 2.26 23.41 -0.18
C HIS A 62 0.72 23.40 -0.10
N TRP A 63 0.17 24.00 0.95
CA TRP A 63 -1.28 24.01 1.14
C TRP A 63 -1.97 24.91 0.10
N PRO A 64 -3.08 24.47 -0.52
CA PRO A 64 -3.78 25.30 -1.50
C PRO A 64 -4.40 26.54 -0.83
N GLU A 65 -4.12 27.72 -1.37
CA GLU A 65 -4.49 29.03 -0.79
C GLU A 65 -5.97 29.18 -0.40
N LYS A 66 -6.86 28.52 -1.15
CA LYS A 66 -8.31 28.69 -1.01
C LYS A 66 -8.93 27.76 0.02
N GLN A 67 -8.34 26.60 0.31
CA GLN A 67 -8.95 25.58 1.18
C GLN A 67 -8.55 25.81 2.63
N GLN A 68 -9.51 25.72 3.56
CA GLN A 68 -9.20 25.75 5.00
C GLN A 68 -8.85 24.37 5.51
N ALA A 69 -9.52 23.34 4.98
CA ALA A 69 -9.30 21.96 5.36
C ALA A 69 -9.44 20.99 4.18
N VAL A 70 -8.87 19.79 4.31
CA VAL A 70 -9.15 18.63 3.45
C VAL A 70 -9.61 17.48 4.34
N ALA A 71 -10.77 16.89 4.03
CA ALA A 71 -11.29 15.72 4.70
C ALA A 71 -11.10 14.48 3.82
N LEU A 72 -10.44 13.48 4.38
CA LEU A 72 -10.19 12.16 3.80
C LEU A 72 -11.09 11.16 4.54
N VAL A 73 -11.91 10.42 3.81
CA VAL A 73 -13.00 9.62 4.38
C VAL A 73 -12.79 8.17 3.99
N ALA A 74 -12.43 7.33 4.96
CA ALA A 74 -12.31 5.89 4.76
C ALA A 74 -13.49 5.16 5.40
N GLY A 75 -14.19 4.36 4.60
CA GLY A 75 -15.34 3.57 4.99
C GLY A 75 -14.98 2.21 5.57
N GLU A 76 -15.96 1.32 5.59
CA GLU A 76 -15.74 -0.10 5.87
C GLU A 76 -14.91 -0.74 4.75
N LEU A 77 -14.06 -1.72 5.10
CA LEU A 77 -13.34 -2.53 4.12
C LEU A 77 -14.35 -3.30 3.26
N SER A 78 -14.37 -3.00 1.96
CA SER A 78 -15.32 -3.57 1.02
C SER A 78 -14.81 -3.44 -0.41
N ASP A 79 -15.03 -4.46 -1.23
CA ASP A 79 -14.74 -4.40 -2.68
C ASP A 79 -15.63 -3.39 -3.41
N ASP A 80 -16.76 -3.00 -2.80
CA ASP A 80 -17.63 -1.94 -3.31
C ASP A 80 -17.10 -0.53 -3.01
N ALA A 81 -16.12 -0.37 -2.12
CA ALA A 81 -15.53 0.93 -1.82
C ALA A 81 -14.54 1.37 -2.91
N VAL A 82 -14.52 2.65 -3.23
CA VAL A 82 -13.56 3.26 -4.16
C VAL A 82 -12.94 4.46 -3.48
N GLU A 83 -11.89 4.22 -2.70
CA GLU A 83 -11.28 5.19 -1.77
C GLU A 83 -9.76 5.35 -2.02
N GLN A 84 -9.32 5.14 -3.26
CA GLN A 84 -7.91 5.00 -3.62
C GLN A 84 -7.02 6.15 -3.13
N LYS A 85 -7.48 7.40 -3.20
CA LYS A 85 -6.66 8.56 -2.78
C LYS A 85 -6.70 8.74 -1.27
N THR A 86 -7.83 8.47 -0.64
CA THR A 86 -7.92 8.45 0.83
C THR A 86 -6.99 7.38 1.41
N LEU A 87 -7.06 6.13 0.93
CA LEU A 87 -6.24 5.03 1.41
C LEU A 87 -4.75 5.27 1.11
N ALA A 88 -4.41 5.79 -0.07
CA ALA A 88 -3.03 6.18 -0.38
C ALA A 88 -2.49 7.27 0.56
N MET A 89 -3.32 8.23 0.96
CA MET A 89 -2.92 9.25 1.94
C MET A 89 -2.73 8.67 3.34
N GLN A 90 -3.59 7.76 3.78
CA GLN A 90 -3.43 7.06 5.06
C GLN A 90 -2.15 6.23 5.07
N GLN A 91 -1.91 5.46 4.01
CA GLN A 91 -0.68 4.70 3.82
C GLN A 91 0.55 5.61 3.80
N TRP A 92 0.49 6.74 3.09
CA TRP A 92 1.59 7.69 3.01
C TRP A 92 1.85 8.40 4.34
N LEU A 93 0.83 8.77 5.10
CA LEU A 93 1.03 9.45 6.39
C LEU A 93 1.41 8.49 7.52
N LEU A 94 0.74 7.35 7.61
CA LEU A 94 0.74 6.49 8.81
C LEU A 94 1.25 5.08 8.55
N GLY A 95 1.55 4.73 7.29
CA GLY A 95 2.09 3.41 6.91
C GLY A 95 1.05 2.29 6.90
N GLY A 96 -0.24 2.62 6.97
CA GLY A 96 -1.34 1.66 6.95
C GLY A 96 -2.68 2.30 6.60
N GLU A 97 -3.60 1.48 6.12
CA GLU A 97 -5.00 1.84 5.91
C GLU A 97 -5.76 1.86 7.24
N LEU A 98 -6.65 2.84 7.40
CA LEU A 98 -7.46 3.05 8.59
C LEU A 98 -8.93 3.02 8.19
N PRO A 99 -9.54 1.82 8.12
CA PRO A 99 -10.95 1.71 7.81
C PRO A 99 -11.80 2.32 8.91
N GLU A 100 -12.96 2.83 8.53
CA GLU A 100 -13.88 3.60 9.35
C GLU A 100 -13.15 4.74 10.10
N THR A 101 -12.41 5.57 9.37
CA THR A 101 -11.77 6.77 9.93
C THR A 101 -11.93 7.96 8.98
N ILE A 102 -12.30 9.12 9.52
CA ILE A 102 -12.23 10.40 8.80
C ILE A 102 -11.04 11.19 9.34
N MET A 103 -10.14 11.59 8.45
CA MET A 103 -9.04 12.52 8.77
C MET A 103 -9.35 13.88 8.19
N VAL A 104 -9.52 14.90 9.05
CA VAL A 104 -9.68 16.29 8.61
C VAL A 104 -8.41 17.05 8.91
N ILE A 105 -7.72 17.49 7.86
CA ILE A 105 -6.45 18.21 7.97
C ILE A 105 -6.76 19.69 7.75
N PHE A 106 -6.51 20.52 8.75
CA PHE A 106 -6.64 21.97 8.70
C PHE A 106 -5.27 22.59 8.43
N GLY A 107 -5.11 23.22 7.27
CA GLY A 107 -3.85 23.86 6.86
C GLY A 107 -3.98 25.29 6.37
N GLY A 108 -5.20 25.82 6.22
CA GLY A 108 -5.44 27.15 5.66
C GLY A 108 -5.11 28.34 6.56
N ASP A 109 -4.61 28.10 7.77
CA ASP A 109 -4.05 29.08 8.71
C ASP A 109 -2.81 28.47 9.36
N GLU A 110 -1.64 29.07 9.12
CA GLU A 110 -0.36 28.57 9.59
C GLU A 110 -0.26 28.47 11.11
N LYS A 111 -1.00 29.33 11.84
CA LYS A 111 -0.99 29.34 13.31
C LYS A 111 -1.96 28.33 13.92
N LYS A 112 -2.83 27.71 13.11
CA LYS A 112 -3.89 26.79 13.55
C LYS A 112 -3.85 25.45 12.80
N ARG A 113 -2.68 25.06 12.31
CA ARG A 113 -2.46 23.77 11.64
C ARG A 113 -2.87 22.64 12.59
N SER A 114 -3.73 21.74 12.12
CA SER A 114 -4.17 20.59 12.92
C SER A 114 -4.62 19.40 12.09
N LEU A 115 -4.49 18.19 12.66
CA LEU A 115 -5.07 16.95 12.16
C LEU A 115 -6.17 16.52 13.13
N TRP A 116 -7.39 16.38 12.64
CA TRP A 116 -8.51 15.85 13.41
C TRP A 116 -8.81 14.44 12.93
N ILE A 117 -8.89 13.51 13.87
CA ILE A 117 -9.20 12.10 13.62
C ILE A 117 -10.58 11.84 14.21
N LEU A 118 -11.55 11.56 13.33
CA LEU A 118 -12.93 11.26 13.70
C LEU A 118 -13.18 9.78 13.42
N SER A 119 -13.51 9.02 14.46
CA SER A 119 -13.73 7.57 14.37
C SER A 119 -14.47 7.06 15.61
N ASP A 120 -14.80 5.77 15.69
CA ASP A 120 -15.23 5.17 16.96
C ASP A 120 -14.15 5.27 18.06
N GLN A 121 -14.57 5.06 19.32
CA GLN A 121 -13.69 5.14 20.49
C GLN A 121 -12.47 4.23 20.39
N ARG A 122 -12.66 2.98 19.93
CA ARG A 122 -11.59 1.98 19.90
C ARG A 122 -10.45 2.41 18.98
N ARG A 123 -10.80 2.92 17.79
CA ARG A 123 -9.84 3.39 16.78
C ARG A 123 -9.22 4.72 17.19
N VAL A 124 -9.98 5.62 17.83
CA VAL A 124 -9.44 6.82 18.46
C VAL A 124 -8.35 6.46 19.48
N ASP A 125 -8.63 5.56 20.43
CA ASP A 125 -7.66 5.13 21.44
C ASP A 125 -6.41 4.49 20.80
N MET A 126 -6.60 3.72 19.72
CA MET A 126 -5.51 3.11 18.97
C MET A 126 -4.60 4.16 18.31
N LEU A 127 -5.20 5.13 17.62
CA LEU A 127 -4.47 6.17 16.90
C LEU A 127 -3.83 7.18 17.85
N GLU A 128 -4.47 7.44 18.99
CA GLU A 128 -3.88 8.20 20.07
C GLU A 128 -2.61 7.52 20.57
N ARG A 129 -2.64 6.23 20.90
CA ARG A 129 -1.44 5.48 21.34
C ARG A 129 -0.35 5.43 20.27
N LEU A 130 -0.73 5.34 19.00
CA LEU A 130 0.21 5.32 17.88
C LEU A 130 0.96 6.64 17.78
N LEU A 131 0.23 7.75 17.83
CA LEU A 131 0.76 9.11 17.64
C LEU A 131 1.25 9.76 18.94
N THR A 132 0.99 9.13 20.09
CA THR A 132 1.54 9.55 21.38
C THR A 132 3.06 9.54 21.34
N GLY A 133 3.66 10.68 21.70
CA GLY A 133 5.11 10.87 21.75
C GLY A 133 5.76 11.22 20.41
N VAL A 134 4.97 11.40 19.33
CA VAL A 134 5.48 11.96 18.08
C VAL A 134 5.89 13.43 18.32
N PRO A 135 7.12 13.84 17.97
CA PRO A 135 7.62 15.19 18.24
C PRO A 135 7.01 16.20 17.25
N LEU A 136 5.83 16.72 17.59
CA LEU A 136 5.16 17.73 16.77
C LEU A 136 5.85 19.09 16.84
N ASP A 137 6.62 19.36 17.90
CA ASP A 137 7.36 20.62 18.14
C ASP A 137 6.51 21.90 17.99
N GLY A 138 5.21 21.83 18.29
CA GLY A 138 4.28 22.94 18.11
C GLY A 138 3.95 23.28 16.65
N LYS A 139 4.40 22.47 15.69
CA LYS A 139 4.17 22.70 14.25
C LYS A 139 2.71 22.53 13.83
N PHE A 140 2.00 21.62 14.48
CA PHE A 140 0.56 21.40 14.36
C PHE A 140 0.05 20.63 15.58
N THR A 141 -1.28 20.57 15.74
CA THR A 141 -1.92 19.78 16.82
C THR A 141 -2.67 18.57 16.27
N ILE A 142 -2.89 17.56 17.10
CA ILE A 142 -3.76 16.43 16.77
C ILE A 142 -4.97 16.48 17.71
N GLN A 143 -6.17 16.38 17.13
CA GLN A 143 -7.44 16.34 17.85
C GLN A 143 -8.12 15.01 17.55
N TYR A 144 -8.74 14.43 18.57
CA TYR A 144 -9.48 13.16 18.45
C TYR A 144 -10.94 13.41 18.79
N GLU A 145 -11.82 12.94 17.92
CA GLU A 145 -13.26 13.11 18.06
C GLU A 145 -13.95 11.75 17.89
N VAL A 146 -14.82 11.41 18.83
CA VAL A 146 -15.48 10.10 18.87
C VAL A 146 -16.83 10.18 18.17
N LEU A 147 -17.00 9.37 17.13
CA LEU A 147 -18.27 9.14 16.45
C LEU A 147 -18.95 7.92 17.09
N ASN A 148 -20.20 8.11 17.50
CA ASN A 148 -21.00 7.09 18.20
C ASN A 148 -22.39 6.90 17.59
N GLY A 149 -22.69 7.58 16.48
CA GLY A 149 -23.97 7.54 15.77
C GLY A 149 -25.05 8.46 16.35
N ASN A 150 -24.94 8.86 17.62
CA ASN A 150 -25.95 9.71 18.27
C ASN A 150 -25.59 11.21 18.18
N ASN A 151 -24.31 11.54 18.31
CA ASN A 151 -23.82 12.93 18.40
C ASN A 151 -22.93 13.34 17.22
N ASP A 152 -22.85 12.52 16.18
CA ASP A 152 -21.94 12.72 15.05
C ASP A 152 -22.15 14.08 14.36
N THR A 153 -23.40 14.53 14.24
CA THR A 153 -23.73 15.86 13.68
C THR A 153 -23.05 16.99 14.44
N ALA A 154 -22.98 16.93 15.77
CA ALA A 154 -22.32 17.97 16.57
C ALA A 154 -20.81 17.99 16.34
N VAL A 155 -20.19 16.82 16.14
CA VAL A 155 -18.77 16.72 15.76
C VAL A 155 -18.55 17.31 14.37
N TYR A 156 -19.44 17.01 13.41
CA TYR A 156 -19.37 17.59 12.06
C TYR A 156 -19.55 19.11 12.09
N ASP A 157 -20.52 19.62 12.83
CA ASP A 157 -20.73 21.06 13.03
C ASP A 157 -19.47 21.74 13.61
N LYS A 158 -18.78 21.09 14.56
CA LYS A 158 -17.51 21.56 15.12
C LYS A 158 -16.40 21.65 14.06
N VAL A 159 -16.29 20.66 13.17
CA VAL A 159 -15.33 20.69 12.04
C VAL A 159 -15.63 21.86 11.10
N PHE A 160 -16.88 22.01 10.66
CA PHE A 160 -17.25 23.04 9.68
C PHE A 160 -17.26 24.45 10.27
N SER A 161 -17.63 24.62 11.55
CA SER A 161 -17.49 25.90 12.25
C SER A 161 -16.03 26.31 12.41
N THR A 162 -15.13 25.37 12.69
CA THR A 162 -13.67 25.61 12.70
C THR A 162 -13.18 26.08 11.33
N ALA A 163 -13.57 25.38 10.25
CA ALA A 163 -13.22 25.77 8.88
C ALA A 163 -13.75 27.17 8.52
N LYS A 164 -15.01 27.49 8.86
CA LYS A 164 -15.60 28.82 8.64
C LYS A 164 -14.86 29.91 9.41
N THR A 165 -14.50 29.63 10.66
CA THR A 165 -13.71 30.57 11.48
C THR A 165 -12.33 30.84 10.86
N MET A 166 -11.68 29.81 10.29
CA MET A 166 -10.40 29.99 9.57
C MET A 166 -10.58 30.72 8.23
N ALA A 167 -11.74 30.59 7.58
CA ALA A 167 -12.04 31.30 6.35
C ALA A 167 -12.21 32.80 6.61
N GLY A 168 -12.84 33.17 7.73
CA GLY A 168 -13.22 34.55 8.05
C GLY A 168 -14.23 35.06 7.03
N ASP A 169 -13.97 36.22 6.43
CA ASP A 169 -14.83 36.82 5.41
C ASP A 169 -14.70 36.14 4.03
N ARG A 170 -13.73 35.23 3.86
CA ARG A 170 -13.54 34.47 2.61
C ARG A 170 -14.57 33.35 2.52
N LYS A 171 -14.85 32.90 1.29
CA LYS A 171 -15.63 31.68 1.07
C LYS A 171 -14.93 30.49 1.75
N CYS A 172 -15.63 29.84 2.68
CA CYS A 172 -15.16 28.60 3.30
C CYS A 172 -15.06 27.49 2.25
N GLN A 173 -13.95 26.75 2.27
CA GLN A 173 -13.66 25.63 1.39
C GLN A 173 -13.04 24.48 2.18
N VAL A 174 -13.82 23.42 2.37
CA VAL A 174 -13.39 22.11 2.86
C VAL A 174 -13.31 21.17 1.67
N GLY A 175 -12.11 20.70 1.35
CA GLY A 175 -11.87 19.80 0.24
C GLY A 175 -12.32 18.37 0.54
N LEU A 176 -13.11 17.79 -0.38
CA LEU A 176 -13.50 16.38 -0.39
C LEU A 176 -13.11 15.71 -1.72
N LEU A 177 -12.88 14.39 -1.66
CA LEU A 177 -12.65 13.55 -2.84
C LEU A 177 -13.99 13.10 -3.42
N LYS A 178 -14.67 14.01 -4.14
CA LYS A 178 -16.06 13.85 -4.61
C LYS A 178 -16.36 12.63 -5.51
N LYS A 179 -15.33 11.98 -6.05
CA LYS A 179 -15.46 10.79 -6.91
C LYS A 179 -15.27 9.48 -6.15
N GLU A 180 -14.87 9.54 -4.89
CA GLU A 180 -14.74 8.34 -4.07
C GLU A 180 -16.12 7.82 -3.66
N ARG A 181 -16.25 6.49 -3.57
CA ARG A 181 -17.47 5.81 -3.17
C ARG A 181 -17.23 5.14 -1.84
N HIS A 182 -18.00 5.53 -0.85
CA HIS A 182 -17.82 5.08 0.52
C HIS A 182 -18.83 3.99 0.91
N VAL A 183 -18.34 3.01 1.68
CA VAL A 183 -19.15 1.96 2.30
C VAL A 183 -19.16 2.15 3.82
N GLY A 184 -20.22 1.66 4.48
CA GLY A 184 -20.36 1.72 5.93
C GLY A 184 -21.09 2.94 6.47
N LYS A 185 -21.62 2.79 7.69
CA LYS A 185 -22.55 3.75 8.30
C LYS A 185 -21.91 5.12 8.55
N MET A 186 -20.69 5.13 9.08
CA MET A 186 -19.98 6.36 9.45
C MET A 186 -19.66 7.21 8.20
N ALA A 187 -19.03 6.62 7.19
CA ALA A 187 -18.67 7.34 5.97
C ALA A 187 -19.90 7.81 5.17
N LYS A 188 -20.96 6.99 5.09
CA LYS A 188 -22.24 7.40 4.48
C LYS A 188 -22.89 8.54 5.26
N GLY A 189 -22.85 8.49 6.60
CA GLY A 189 -23.37 9.55 7.48
C GLY A 189 -22.68 10.89 7.22
N PHE A 190 -21.35 10.92 7.21
CA PHE A 190 -20.58 12.12 6.94
C PHE A 190 -20.79 12.64 5.51
N THR A 191 -20.81 11.75 4.51
CA THR A 191 -21.04 12.13 3.10
C THR A 191 -22.44 12.72 2.90
N LYS A 192 -23.46 12.14 3.55
CA LYS A 192 -24.83 12.68 3.55
C LYS A 192 -24.87 14.05 4.22
N TYR A 193 -24.21 14.21 5.37
CA TYR A 193 -24.11 15.50 6.06
C TYR A 193 -23.48 16.56 5.14
N CYS A 194 -22.38 16.23 4.46
CA CYS A 194 -21.68 17.15 3.55
C CYS A 194 -22.47 17.52 2.29
N SER A 195 -23.42 16.67 1.88
CA SER A 195 -24.23 16.87 0.67
C SER A 195 -25.57 17.54 0.96
N SER A 196 -25.95 17.68 2.23
CA SER A 196 -27.21 18.29 2.64
C SER A 196 -27.15 19.81 2.58
N THR A 197 -28.29 20.43 2.23
CA THR A 197 -28.46 21.90 2.24
C THR A 197 -28.79 22.46 3.62
N GLU A 198 -29.09 21.59 4.58
CA GLU A 198 -29.54 21.96 5.93
C GLU A 198 -28.42 21.91 6.98
N THR A 199 -27.18 21.67 6.55
CA THR A 199 -26.03 21.47 7.45
C THR A 199 -25.03 22.62 7.37
N MET A 200 -24.11 22.70 8.34
CA MET A 200 -23.04 23.71 8.28
C MET A 200 -22.07 23.50 7.11
N ALA A 201 -22.02 22.29 6.53
CA ALA A 201 -21.24 21.99 5.35
C ALA A 201 -21.77 22.66 4.07
N HIS A 202 -23.03 23.10 4.07
CA HIS A 202 -23.63 23.76 2.92
C HIS A 202 -22.73 24.91 2.42
N ASP A 203 -22.57 25.00 1.10
CA ASP A 203 -21.69 25.94 0.38
C ASP A 203 -20.18 25.88 0.69
N CYS A 204 -19.74 25.01 1.59
CA CYS A 204 -18.34 24.90 2.00
C CYS A 204 -17.55 23.84 1.21
N ILE A 205 -18.21 22.92 0.49
CA ILE A 205 -17.53 21.74 -0.08
C ILE A 205 -16.84 22.03 -1.42
N ALA A 206 -15.51 21.89 -1.44
CA ALA A 206 -14.66 21.96 -2.63
C ALA A 206 -14.14 20.57 -3.07
N ASN A 207 -13.59 20.47 -4.28
CA ASN A 207 -12.93 19.24 -4.75
C ASN A 207 -11.45 19.23 -4.33
N ALA A 208 -10.99 18.16 -3.67
CA ALA A 208 -9.61 17.97 -3.23
C ALA A 208 -8.76 17.07 -4.12
N THR A 209 -9.28 16.51 -5.22
CA THR A 209 -8.54 15.54 -6.05
C THR A 209 -7.19 16.07 -6.53
N ALA A 210 -7.15 17.32 -7.04
CA ALA A 210 -5.92 17.93 -7.49
C ALA A 210 -4.96 18.23 -6.32
N THR A 211 -5.51 18.74 -5.20
CA THR A 211 -4.75 18.99 -3.97
C THR A 211 -4.01 17.75 -3.48
N VAL A 212 -4.75 16.64 -3.27
CA VAL A 212 -4.18 15.37 -2.80
C VAL A 212 -3.16 14.82 -3.79
N SER A 213 -3.41 14.95 -5.10
CA SER A 213 -2.45 14.53 -6.12
C SER A 213 -1.14 15.30 -6.05
N SER A 214 -1.22 16.61 -5.79
CA SER A 214 -0.03 17.46 -5.68
C SER A 214 0.84 17.11 -4.47
N TRP A 215 0.23 16.65 -3.37
CA TRP A 215 0.99 16.21 -2.19
C TRP A 215 1.72 14.89 -2.45
N LEU A 216 1.08 13.96 -3.15
CA LEU A 216 1.62 12.63 -3.44
C LEU A 216 2.57 12.60 -4.65
N VAL A 217 2.67 13.66 -5.46
CA VAL A 217 3.40 13.59 -6.75
C VAL A 217 4.91 13.39 -6.57
N VAL A 218 5.57 14.26 -5.80
CA VAL A 218 7.02 14.17 -5.57
C VAL A 218 7.32 13.05 -4.58
N LYS A 219 8.22 12.15 -4.93
CA LYS A 219 8.63 11.01 -4.11
C LYS A 219 9.91 11.35 -3.36
N ASP A 220 9.94 11.08 -2.05
CA ASP A 220 11.18 11.13 -1.28
C ASP A 220 12.12 9.96 -1.64
N ALA A 221 13.34 9.97 -1.09
CA ALA A 221 14.35 8.96 -1.43
C ALA A 221 13.94 7.53 -1.05
N GLU A 222 13.20 7.36 0.06
CA GLU A 222 12.68 6.06 0.49
C GLU A 222 11.58 5.59 -0.45
N GLU A 223 10.66 6.49 -0.82
CA GLU A 223 9.59 6.21 -1.77
C GLU A 223 10.14 5.79 -3.15
N VAL A 224 11.15 6.51 -3.65
CA VAL A 224 11.84 6.17 -4.92
C VAL A 224 12.51 4.80 -4.82
N GLU A 225 13.13 4.48 -3.70
CA GLU A 225 13.75 3.17 -3.48
C GLU A 225 12.70 2.05 -3.45
N ASN A 226 11.56 2.26 -2.79
CA ASN A 226 10.45 1.30 -2.82
C ASN A 226 9.90 1.09 -4.23
N MET A 227 9.79 2.17 -5.04
CA MET A 227 9.41 2.06 -6.45
C MET A 227 10.43 1.26 -7.26
N LYS A 228 11.74 1.43 -7.04
CA LYS A 228 12.78 0.62 -7.72
C LYS A 228 12.67 -0.86 -7.35
N ARG A 229 12.41 -1.17 -6.08
CA ARG A 229 12.19 -2.55 -5.59
C ARG A 229 10.95 -3.17 -6.23
N SER A 230 9.86 -2.43 -6.31
CA SER A 230 8.67 -2.83 -7.05
C SER A 230 8.97 -3.10 -8.52
N ALA A 231 9.75 -2.22 -9.18
CA ALA A 231 10.12 -2.40 -10.58
C ALA A 231 10.93 -3.69 -10.81
N VAL A 232 11.82 -4.04 -9.89
CA VAL A 232 12.53 -5.32 -9.93
C VAL A 232 11.54 -6.48 -9.79
N PHE A 233 10.60 -6.41 -8.87
CA PHE A 233 9.57 -7.44 -8.68
C PHE A 233 8.70 -7.62 -9.93
N SER A 234 8.15 -6.53 -10.50
CA SER A 234 7.41 -6.57 -11.77
C SER A 234 8.25 -7.16 -12.91
N THR A 235 9.55 -6.85 -12.96
CA THR A 235 10.47 -7.39 -13.98
C THR A 235 10.69 -8.89 -13.81
N LEU A 236 10.79 -9.38 -12.58
CA LEU A 236 10.94 -10.81 -12.28
C LEU A 236 9.68 -11.59 -12.68
N LEU A 237 8.49 -11.08 -12.32
CA LEU A 237 7.22 -11.66 -12.72
C LEU A 237 7.07 -11.68 -14.25
N MET A 238 7.32 -10.56 -14.92
CA MET A 238 7.26 -10.47 -16.38
C MET A 238 8.24 -11.46 -17.04
N LYS A 239 9.53 -11.42 -16.67
CA LYS A 239 10.58 -12.16 -17.37
C LYS A 239 10.63 -13.64 -17.02
N GLN A 240 10.48 -13.99 -15.74
CA GLN A 240 10.71 -15.35 -15.25
C GLN A 240 9.44 -16.18 -15.11
N VAL A 241 8.28 -15.53 -15.13
CA VAL A 241 6.98 -16.21 -15.00
C VAL A 241 6.18 -16.01 -16.27
N MET A 242 5.67 -14.80 -16.54
CA MET A 242 4.72 -14.54 -17.62
C MET A 242 5.30 -14.89 -19.00
N VAL A 243 6.46 -14.32 -19.36
CA VAL A 243 7.10 -14.58 -20.66
C VAL A 243 7.54 -16.04 -20.78
N ARG A 244 8.03 -16.66 -19.69
CA ARG A 244 8.44 -18.07 -19.69
C ARG A 244 7.27 -19.02 -19.91
N ASP A 245 6.12 -18.69 -19.34
CA ASP A 245 4.90 -19.46 -19.51
C ASP A 245 4.38 -19.32 -20.95
N VAL A 246 4.40 -18.11 -21.52
CA VAL A 246 4.10 -17.87 -22.94
C VAL A 246 5.05 -18.65 -23.87
N GLU A 247 6.37 -18.58 -23.62
CA GLU A 247 7.38 -19.35 -24.37
C GLU A 247 7.08 -20.85 -24.31
N SER A 248 6.81 -21.39 -23.12
CA SER A 248 6.45 -22.80 -22.92
C SER A 248 5.18 -23.20 -23.66
N VAL A 249 4.16 -22.33 -23.70
CA VAL A 249 2.91 -22.58 -24.45
C VAL A 249 3.19 -22.71 -25.94
N ILE A 250 4.02 -21.82 -26.50
CA ILE A 250 4.41 -21.81 -27.91
C ILE A 250 5.29 -23.03 -28.24
N GLU A 251 6.33 -23.30 -27.44
CA GLU A 251 7.29 -24.39 -27.67
C GLU A 251 6.63 -25.76 -27.68
N ASN A 252 5.66 -25.98 -26.78
CA ASN A 252 4.97 -27.25 -26.63
C ASN A 252 3.66 -27.35 -27.44
N ASP A 253 3.30 -26.30 -28.19
CA ASP A 253 2.04 -26.18 -28.93
C ASP A 253 0.81 -26.54 -28.06
N THR A 254 0.81 -26.01 -26.84
CA THR A 254 -0.26 -26.29 -25.85
C THR A 254 -1.34 -25.21 -25.89
N LYS A 255 -2.55 -25.56 -25.44
CA LYS A 255 -3.65 -24.60 -25.30
C LYS A 255 -3.71 -24.08 -23.87
N LYS A 256 -3.49 -22.77 -23.70
CA LYS A 256 -3.66 -22.06 -22.43
C LYS A 256 -4.38 -20.74 -22.66
N THR A 257 -5.33 -20.39 -21.81
CA THR A 257 -6.11 -19.16 -21.93
C THR A 257 -5.32 -17.96 -21.41
N HIS A 258 -5.71 -16.75 -21.81
CA HIS A 258 -5.10 -15.53 -21.26
C HIS A 258 -5.26 -15.43 -19.73
N GLU A 259 -6.45 -15.76 -19.22
CA GLU A 259 -6.75 -15.84 -17.78
C GLU A 259 -5.81 -16.83 -17.06
N ALA A 260 -5.62 -18.05 -17.58
CA ALA A 260 -4.77 -19.05 -16.94
C ALA A 260 -3.27 -18.66 -16.90
N ILE A 261 -2.79 -17.87 -17.87
CA ILE A 261 -1.42 -17.31 -17.84
C ILE A 261 -1.32 -16.24 -16.75
N CYS A 262 -2.36 -15.39 -16.63
CA CYS A 262 -2.44 -14.36 -15.59
C CYS A 262 -2.46 -14.98 -14.18
N ASP A 263 -3.30 -16.02 -13.96
CA ASP A 263 -3.37 -16.78 -12.71
C ASP A 263 -2.01 -17.40 -12.31
N THR A 264 -1.22 -17.82 -13.31
CA THR A 264 0.13 -18.37 -13.09
C THR A 264 1.07 -17.32 -12.50
N VAL A 265 0.94 -16.06 -12.92
CA VAL A 265 1.74 -14.93 -12.42
C VAL A 265 1.31 -14.54 -11.00
N GLU A 266 0.01 -14.50 -10.74
CA GLU A 266 -0.53 -14.21 -9.40
C GLU A 266 -0.12 -15.29 -8.39
N SER A 267 -0.29 -16.57 -8.77
CA SER A 267 0.15 -17.71 -7.95
C SER A 267 1.66 -17.69 -7.66
N ALA A 268 2.46 -17.25 -8.63
CA ALA A 268 3.91 -17.13 -8.48
C ALA A 268 4.31 -16.04 -7.46
N ALA A 269 3.56 -14.93 -7.40
CA ALA A 269 3.80 -13.86 -6.45
C ALA A 269 3.52 -14.28 -4.99
N GLU A 270 2.62 -15.25 -4.77
CA GLU A 270 2.31 -15.80 -3.45
C GLU A 270 3.16 -17.02 -3.07
N ASN A 271 3.91 -17.58 -4.04
CA ASN A 271 4.68 -18.79 -3.85
C ASN A 271 5.95 -18.53 -3.01
N LYS A 272 5.96 -19.06 -1.78
CA LYS A 272 7.06 -18.89 -0.81
C LYS A 272 8.41 -19.36 -1.33
N ASP A 273 8.47 -20.45 -2.08
CA ASP A 273 9.73 -20.98 -2.61
C ASP A 273 10.27 -20.11 -3.75
N MET A 274 9.37 -19.55 -4.58
CA MET A 274 9.75 -18.58 -5.61
C MET A 274 10.29 -17.29 -4.99
N LEU A 275 9.56 -16.73 -4.02
CA LEU A 275 10.00 -15.54 -3.29
C LEU A 275 11.34 -15.80 -2.59
N ALA A 276 11.52 -16.95 -1.93
CA ALA A 276 12.78 -17.33 -1.30
C ALA A 276 13.93 -17.44 -2.32
N ARG A 277 13.68 -17.96 -3.52
CA ARG A 277 14.68 -18.00 -4.61
C ARG A 277 15.07 -16.60 -5.06
N TRP A 278 14.12 -15.70 -5.28
CA TRP A 278 14.42 -14.31 -5.65
C TRP A 278 15.09 -13.55 -4.51
N ALA A 279 14.74 -13.84 -3.26
CA ALA A 279 15.33 -13.24 -2.08
C ALA A 279 16.83 -13.51 -1.93
N LYS A 280 17.36 -14.60 -2.51
CA LYS A 280 18.81 -14.86 -2.56
C LYS A 280 19.60 -13.72 -3.22
N LYS A 281 19.00 -13.06 -4.21
CA LYS A 281 19.59 -11.91 -4.91
C LYS A 281 19.01 -10.57 -4.46
N PHE A 282 17.74 -10.57 -4.08
CA PHE A 282 16.99 -9.37 -3.70
C PHE A 282 16.34 -9.58 -2.32
N PRO A 283 17.11 -9.45 -1.22
CA PRO A 283 16.67 -9.86 0.12
C PRO A 283 15.32 -9.28 0.55
N TYR A 284 15.00 -8.06 0.11
CA TYR A 284 13.75 -7.37 0.42
C TYR A 284 12.48 -8.08 -0.10
N LEU A 285 12.60 -8.98 -1.09
CA LEU A 285 11.47 -9.79 -1.56
C LEU A 285 11.09 -10.92 -0.58
N GLY A 286 11.97 -11.23 0.37
CA GLY A 286 11.68 -12.16 1.47
C GLY A 286 11.08 -11.48 2.70
N GLU A 287 10.93 -10.14 2.70
CA GLU A 287 10.38 -9.38 3.81
C GLU A 287 8.85 -9.46 3.86
N GLY A 288 8.28 -10.46 4.54
CA GLY A 288 6.84 -10.53 4.83
C GLY A 288 5.92 -10.27 3.62
N LYS A 289 4.74 -9.68 3.86
CA LYS A 289 3.80 -9.26 2.80
C LYS A 289 4.17 -7.90 2.19
N ALA A 290 5.44 -7.70 1.84
CA ALA A 290 5.89 -6.44 1.26
C ALA A 290 5.61 -6.33 -0.23
N VAL A 291 5.34 -7.43 -0.94
CA VAL A 291 5.05 -7.46 -2.37
C VAL A 291 3.64 -7.95 -2.64
N ASP A 292 3.07 -7.48 -3.75
CA ASP A 292 1.74 -7.88 -4.21
C ASP A 292 1.58 -7.61 -5.71
N VAL A 293 0.66 -8.31 -6.36
CA VAL A 293 0.31 -8.12 -7.77
C VAL A 293 -0.97 -7.29 -7.85
N MET A 294 -0.90 -6.17 -8.56
CA MET A 294 -2.03 -5.26 -8.70
C MET A 294 -2.91 -5.63 -9.89
N TYR A 295 -2.29 -6.06 -10.99
CA TYR A 295 -3.01 -6.58 -12.15
C TYR A 295 -2.06 -7.35 -13.07
N THR A 296 -2.63 -8.27 -13.83
CA THR A 296 -1.97 -8.96 -14.93
C THR A 296 -2.88 -8.94 -16.14
N LEU A 297 -2.30 -8.84 -17.34
CA LEU A 297 -3.07 -8.82 -18.58
C LEU A 297 -2.27 -9.43 -19.72
N ILE A 298 -2.86 -10.44 -20.36
CA ILE A 298 -2.41 -10.96 -21.65
C ILE A 298 -3.50 -10.66 -22.68
N GLN A 299 -3.10 -10.17 -23.85
CA GLN A 299 -3.95 -10.06 -25.03
C GLN A 299 -3.21 -10.64 -26.23
N SER A 300 -3.90 -11.43 -27.03
CA SER A 300 -3.40 -11.95 -28.30
C SER A 300 -4.54 -12.15 -29.30
N GLY A 301 -4.21 -12.42 -30.55
CA GLY A 301 -5.17 -12.62 -31.63
C GLY A 301 -5.46 -11.32 -32.40
N LYS A 302 -6.72 -11.08 -32.73
CA LYS A 302 -7.12 -9.99 -33.65
C LYS A 302 -7.56 -8.70 -32.96
N GLU A 303 -8.02 -8.80 -31.71
CA GLU A 303 -8.58 -7.66 -30.98
C GLU A 303 -7.68 -7.27 -29.81
N PHE A 304 -7.27 -6.00 -29.79
CA PHE A 304 -6.50 -5.42 -28.70
C PHE A 304 -7.23 -4.20 -28.15
N LYS A 305 -7.38 -4.16 -26.83
CA LYS A 305 -7.92 -3.03 -26.07
C LYS A 305 -6.82 -2.54 -25.13
N LEU A 306 -6.30 -1.34 -25.38
CA LEU A 306 -5.14 -0.78 -24.65
C LEU A 306 -5.53 0.12 -23.47
N ARG A 307 -6.77 0.01 -23.00
CA ARG A 307 -7.24 0.74 -21.82
C ARG A 307 -6.85 -0.02 -20.55
N PRO A 308 -6.66 0.66 -19.41
CA PRO A 308 -6.23 0.01 -18.17
C PRO A 308 -7.30 -0.85 -17.49
N ASP A 309 -8.57 -0.75 -17.90
CA ASP A 309 -9.71 -1.47 -17.32
C ASP A 309 -9.95 -2.86 -17.94
N VAL A 310 -9.11 -3.27 -18.88
CA VAL A 310 -9.26 -4.52 -19.64
C VAL A 310 -8.86 -5.70 -18.77
N GLN A 311 -9.73 -6.70 -18.69
CA GLN A 311 -9.48 -7.96 -18.00
C GLN A 311 -8.99 -9.03 -18.98
N PRO A 312 -8.15 -9.98 -18.52
CA PRO A 312 -7.85 -11.17 -19.31
C PRO A 312 -9.14 -11.94 -19.59
N ASN A 313 -9.18 -12.67 -20.70
CA ASN A 313 -10.34 -13.45 -21.12
C ASN A 313 -10.00 -14.94 -21.23
N GLN A 314 -11.01 -15.75 -21.55
CA GLN A 314 -10.89 -17.20 -21.67
C GLN A 314 -10.47 -17.69 -23.06
N GLU A 315 -10.10 -16.78 -23.96
CA GLU A 315 -9.59 -17.18 -25.27
C GLU A 315 -8.19 -17.79 -25.13
N ALA A 316 -7.92 -18.79 -25.97
CA ALA A 316 -6.61 -19.41 -26.04
C ALA A 316 -5.58 -18.42 -26.60
N LEU A 317 -4.34 -18.51 -26.10
CA LEU A 317 -3.22 -17.72 -26.59
C LEU A 317 -3.01 -17.96 -28.10
N ASP A 318 -3.13 -16.89 -28.88
CA ASP A 318 -2.73 -16.82 -30.28
C ASP A 318 -1.26 -16.38 -30.37
N PHE A 319 -0.51 -17.06 -31.23
CA PHE A 319 0.95 -16.91 -31.25
C PHE A 319 1.43 -15.70 -32.05
N SER A 320 0.58 -15.02 -32.82
CA SER A 320 1.04 -13.98 -33.76
C SER A 320 1.63 -12.75 -33.07
N CYS A 321 0.84 -12.05 -32.26
CA CYS A 321 1.23 -10.86 -31.51
C CYS A 321 0.60 -10.94 -30.11
N ILE A 322 1.43 -10.86 -29.09
CA ILE A 322 1.04 -11.03 -27.69
C ILE A 322 1.44 -9.77 -26.92
N VAL A 323 0.48 -9.12 -26.29
CA VAL A 323 0.70 -7.99 -25.38
C VAL A 323 0.55 -8.49 -23.95
N ALA A 324 1.64 -8.43 -23.19
CA ALA A 324 1.76 -8.90 -21.82
C ALA A 324 1.98 -7.71 -20.89
N SER A 325 1.20 -7.58 -19.82
CA SER A 325 1.35 -6.52 -18.81
C SER A 325 1.33 -7.09 -17.40
N VAL A 326 2.21 -6.57 -16.55
CA VAL A 326 2.28 -6.90 -15.13
C VAL A 326 2.38 -5.60 -14.33
N GLY A 327 1.37 -5.34 -13.51
CA GLY A 327 1.40 -4.33 -12.45
C GLY A 327 1.65 -4.99 -11.10
N ALA A 328 2.64 -4.53 -10.36
CA ALA A 328 2.94 -5.03 -9.03
C ALA A 328 3.31 -3.88 -8.09
N LYS A 329 3.35 -4.14 -6.78
CA LYS A 329 3.75 -3.16 -5.76
C LYS A 329 4.79 -3.73 -4.80
N TYR A 330 5.59 -2.84 -4.22
CA TYR A 330 6.39 -3.09 -3.03
C TYR A 330 6.08 -2.02 -1.97
N ARG A 331 5.62 -2.43 -0.78
CA ARG A 331 5.18 -1.55 0.33
C ARG A 331 4.21 -0.46 -0.15
N GLU A 332 3.22 -0.83 -0.96
CA GLU A 332 2.22 0.07 -1.55
C GLU A 332 2.73 1.05 -2.62
N TYR A 333 3.98 0.92 -3.07
CA TYR A 333 4.50 1.66 -4.23
C TYR A 333 4.39 0.80 -5.48
N SER A 334 3.48 1.17 -6.38
CA SER A 334 3.18 0.42 -7.59
C SER A 334 4.11 0.72 -8.76
N THR A 335 4.34 -0.30 -9.59
CA THR A 335 5.03 -0.21 -10.88
C THR A 335 4.29 -1.03 -11.93
N ASN A 336 4.46 -0.67 -13.20
CA ASN A 336 3.91 -1.41 -14.32
C ASN A 336 5.00 -1.70 -15.37
N ILE A 337 4.90 -2.86 -16.00
CA ILE A 337 5.69 -3.23 -17.18
C ILE A 337 4.77 -3.88 -18.22
N THR A 338 4.83 -3.37 -19.45
CA THR A 338 4.14 -3.95 -20.60
C THR A 338 5.15 -4.33 -21.68
N ARG A 339 4.96 -5.48 -22.32
CA ARG A 339 5.81 -6.00 -23.40
C ARG A 339 4.94 -6.53 -24.53
N THR A 340 5.45 -6.38 -25.75
CA THR A 340 4.88 -6.99 -26.95
C THR A 340 5.84 -8.07 -27.43
N LEU A 341 5.35 -9.30 -27.53
CA LEU A 341 6.04 -10.45 -28.11
C LEU A 341 5.43 -10.69 -29.49
N ILE A 342 6.25 -10.93 -30.51
CA ILE A 342 5.79 -11.17 -31.88
C ILE A 342 6.50 -12.41 -32.40
N VAL A 343 5.74 -13.44 -32.72
CA VAL A 343 6.25 -14.66 -33.36
C VAL A 343 6.21 -14.44 -34.87
N ASP A 344 7.29 -14.80 -35.56
CA ASP A 344 7.45 -14.65 -37.01
C ASP A 344 6.97 -13.30 -37.57
N PRO A 345 7.52 -12.16 -37.07
CA PRO A 345 6.99 -10.85 -37.38
C PRO A 345 7.08 -10.55 -38.88
N THR A 346 6.04 -9.90 -39.42
CA THR A 346 6.07 -9.30 -40.75
C THR A 346 7.05 -8.11 -40.81
N LYS A 347 7.39 -7.65 -42.02
CA LYS A 347 8.20 -6.43 -42.20
C LYS A 347 7.53 -5.21 -41.55
N HIS A 348 6.21 -5.09 -41.67
CA HIS A 348 5.44 -4.00 -41.06
C HIS A 348 5.45 -4.09 -39.54
N GLN A 349 5.22 -5.28 -38.96
CA GLN A 349 5.26 -5.45 -37.51
C GLN A 349 6.63 -5.07 -36.91
N ARG A 350 7.74 -5.49 -37.54
CA ARG A 350 9.09 -5.06 -37.12
C ARG A 350 9.27 -3.55 -37.19
N ALA A 351 8.82 -2.93 -38.28
CA ALA A 351 8.93 -1.48 -38.45
C ALA A 351 8.14 -0.72 -37.38
N TYR A 352 6.91 -1.13 -37.10
CA TYR A 352 6.08 -0.52 -36.06
C TYR A 352 6.66 -0.73 -34.66
N TYR A 353 7.12 -1.93 -34.33
CA TYR A 353 7.77 -2.19 -33.04
C TYR A 353 9.01 -1.29 -32.83
N ASN A 354 9.85 -1.14 -33.85
CA ASN A 354 11.02 -0.26 -33.78
C ASN A 354 10.62 1.22 -33.64
N LEU A 355 9.53 1.65 -34.28
CA LEU A 355 8.97 2.99 -34.09
C LEU A 355 8.45 3.19 -32.66
N CYS A 356 7.79 2.19 -32.06
CA CYS A 356 7.38 2.24 -30.65
C CYS A 356 8.59 2.44 -29.74
N LEU A 357 9.65 1.66 -29.98
CA LEU A 357 10.86 1.70 -29.16
C LEU A 357 11.56 3.07 -29.26
N SER A 358 11.72 3.62 -30.46
CA SER A 358 12.34 4.93 -30.64
C SER A 358 11.50 6.07 -30.06
N THR A 359 10.16 5.95 -30.13
CA THR A 359 9.23 6.90 -29.53
C THR A 359 9.32 6.87 -28.01
N MET A 360 9.33 5.67 -27.40
CA MET A 360 9.50 5.48 -25.97
C MET A 360 10.85 6.05 -25.48
N ASP A 361 11.95 5.78 -26.18
CA ASP A 361 13.27 6.32 -25.85
C ASP A 361 13.31 7.86 -25.92
N THR A 362 12.67 8.44 -26.95
CA THR A 362 12.55 9.90 -27.10
C THR A 362 11.78 10.52 -25.93
N ILE A 363 10.68 9.89 -25.51
CA ILE A 363 9.87 10.34 -24.39
C ILE A 363 10.65 10.28 -23.07
N ILE A 364 11.31 9.16 -22.79
CA ILE A 364 12.12 9.00 -21.57
C ILE A 364 13.22 10.07 -21.52
N LYS A 365 13.93 10.28 -22.63
CA LYS A 365 14.98 11.32 -22.74
C LYS A 365 14.45 12.73 -22.59
N SER A 366 13.20 12.99 -22.98
CA SER A 366 12.58 14.31 -22.84
C SER A 366 12.25 14.68 -21.38
N GLY A 367 12.24 13.70 -20.46
CA GLY A 367 11.88 13.91 -19.07
C GLY A 367 10.41 14.33 -18.85
N LYS A 368 9.55 14.20 -19.88
CA LYS A 368 8.12 14.50 -19.81
C LYS A 368 7.33 13.26 -19.41
N GLU A 369 6.23 13.45 -18.67
CA GLU A 369 5.23 12.40 -18.45
C GLU A 369 4.68 11.94 -19.80
N ALA A 370 4.81 10.64 -20.11
CA ALA A 370 4.08 10.05 -21.23
C ALA A 370 3.97 8.52 -21.11
N THR A 371 2.86 8.01 -21.63
CA THR A 371 2.55 6.59 -21.76
C THR A 371 2.54 6.26 -23.26
N VAL A 372 3.44 5.37 -23.70
CA VAL A 372 3.46 4.86 -25.09
C VAL A 372 2.96 3.43 -25.09
N VAL A 373 1.80 3.18 -25.68
CA VAL A 373 1.29 1.82 -25.93
C VAL A 373 0.85 1.74 -27.38
N MET A 374 1.40 0.80 -28.14
CA MET A 374 0.95 0.45 -29.49
C MET A 374 0.71 -1.06 -29.53
N ALA A 375 -0.50 -1.45 -29.94
CA ALA A 375 -0.81 -2.81 -30.37
C ALA A 375 -0.83 -2.80 -31.90
N ILE A 376 -0.15 -3.75 -32.51
CA ILE A 376 -0.14 -3.89 -33.96
C ILE A 376 -1.32 -4.80 -34.30
N GLY A 377 -2.49 -4.19 -34.53
CA GLY A 377 -3.66 -4.90 -35.04
C GLY A 377 -3.39 -5.37 -36.48
N GLY A 378 -3.66 -6.64 -36.76
CA GLY A 378 -3.67 -7.16 -38.12
C GLY A 378 -4.81 -6.50 -38.91
N GLY A 379 -4.46 -5.63 -39.85
CA GLY A 379 -5.40 -5.15 -40.86
C GLY A 379 -5.81 -6.33 -41.75
N GLY A 380 -7.13 -6.49 -41.94
CA GLY A 380 -7.68 -7.35 -42.99
C GLY A 380 -7.38 -6.82 -44.39
#